data_AF-A0A819YBM9-F1
#
_entry.id   AF-A0A819YBM9-F1
#
_cell.length_a   1.000
_cell.length_b   1.000
_cell.length_c   1.000
_cell.angle_alpha   90.00
_cell.angle_beta   90.00
_cell.angle_gamma   90.00
#
_symmetry.space_group_name_H-M   'P 1'
#
loop_
_entity.id
_entity.type
_entity.pdbx_description
1 polymer ?
#
loop_
_entity_poly.entity_id
_entity_poly.type
_entity_poly.pdbx_seq_one_letter_code
_entity_poly.pdbx_strand_id
1 'polypeptide(L)'
;MMNIIILLLVVGYHIHDVDGYGVRGQTTWQIILCKFSDSPTPQYTPAAIKEKFLNRGTGGIADYWHDISNGLINFGSSSVNGWYTISETKEQQQKKSRGQRFDDCVKASKLSILSSGRVMIITSPGIDLWGSNKQVYAGEDHDLTLVAHEMGHAYGLAHSFSDDPKYRNIDWAQIGEYDDEWDLMSAAHVKTTYTIKFGSAPPGLNGYGLERLGWIPINRIYTFGQRGETSATLTLTTITNPALDYPILIRIPFDPSNYQHYYLIEMRFKENWDAGFDRNFVFIHEIKYNSLDKLYHSYLLRTHDASTRNPVTSVNMNNVKIITGAINVRARTVSVYIASDIADRCLQGYVWREAKPSDHVCVTPTIRSQTKADNAAADSRRNPFGGDYGPDTCKQGYVWREAYSSNDHVCVLPATRTQVQNDNNQAADRRNPSRFVYGPLTCQNGFVWREVDAYDYVCVTPATRQQVLNDNLAAISRWVYG
;
A
#
# COMPACT_ATOMS: atom_id res chain seq x y z
N MET A 1 -13.49 16.25 55.60
CA MET A 1 -14.39 16.26 54.43
C MET A 1 -13.58 16.68 53.23
N MET A 2 -13.18 15.74 52.38
CA MET A 2 -12.36 16.02 51.21
C MET A 2 -13.01 15.26 50.05
N ASN A 3 -13.62 16.02 49.13
CA ASN A 3 -14.35 15.49 47.98
C ASN A 3 -13.36 14.89 46.98
N ILE A 4 -13.48 13.59 46.74
CA ILE A 4 -12.78 12.87 45.69
C ILE A 4 -13.52 13.13 44.38
N ILE A 5 -12.88 13.86 43.47
CA ILE A 5 -13.30 14.00 42.07
C ILE A 5 -12.92 12.70 41.37
N ILE A 6 -13.94 11.91 40.98
CA ILE A 6 -13.76 10.74 40.12
C ILE A 6 -13.55 11.25 38.70
N LEU A 7 -12.28 11.23 38.26
CA LEU A 7 -11.89 11.43 36.87
C LEU A 7 -12.26 10.15 36.10
N LEU A 8 -13.42 10.16 35.44
CA LEU A 8 -13.79 9.15 34.44
C LEU A 8 -12.90 9.33 33.21
N LEU A 9 -11.75 8.66 33.22
CA LEU A 9 -10.95 8.38 32.03
C LEU A 9 -11.78 7.45 31.13
N VAL A 10 -12.51 8.03 30.18
CA VAL A 10 -12.99 7.31 29.00
C VAL A 10 -11.77 7.01 28.15
N VAL A 11 -11.12 5.87 28.42
CA VAL A 11 -10.16 5.28 27.49
C VAL A 11 -10.98 4.70 26.34
N GLY A 12 -11.31 5.57 25.38
CA GLY A 12 -11.79 5.14 24.08
C GLY A 12 -10.66 4.41 23.39
N TYR A 13 -10.72 3.08 23.36
CA TYR A 13 -10.03 2.31 22.33
C TYR A 13 -10.63 2.74 20.99
N HIS A 14 -10.01 3.73 20.33
CA HIS A 14 -10.25 3.99 18.92
C HIS A 14 -9.54 2.89 18.14
N ILE A 15 -10.26 1.79 17.88
CA ILE A 15 -10.04 1.07 16.64
C ILE A 15 -10.36 2.10 15.57
N HIS A 16 -9.33 2.64 14.92
CA HIS A 16 -9.53 3.49 13.77
C HIS A 16 -10.14 2.61 12.67
N ASP A 17 -11.47 2.61 12.57
CA ASP A 17 -12.19 2.16 11.38
C ASP A 17 -11.79 3.11 10.23
N VAL A 18 -10.64 2.82 9.62
CA VAL A 18 -10.25 3.41 8.35
C VAL A 18 -11.02 2.62 7.29
N ASP A 19 -12.12 3.19 6.79
CA ASP A 19 -12.95 2.65 5.69
C ASP A 19 -12.22 2.67 4.32
N GLY A 20 -10.88 2.53 4.33
CA GLY A 20 -10.00 2.77 3.18
C GLY A 20 -9.41 1.52 2.54
N TYR A 21 -9.95 0.35 2.85
CA TYR A 21 -9.45 -0.93 2.35
C TYR A 21 -10.55 -1.68 1.58
N GLY A 22 -10.26 -2.09 0.34
CA GLY A 22 -11.19 -2.86 -0.48
C GLY A 22 -12.51 -2.13 -0.80
N VAL A 23 -12.43 -0.84 -1.12
CA VAL A 23 -13.59 0.04 -1.36
C VAL A 23 -14.26 -0.35 -2.67
N ARG A 24 -15.49 -0.87 -2.61
CA ARG A 24 -16.26 -1.25 -3.80
C ARG A 24 -17.76 -1.03 -3.63
N GLY A 25 -18.47 -1.00 -4.74
CA GLY A 25 -19.90 -0.79 -4.80
C GLY A 25 -20.29 0.67 -4.57
N GLN A 26 -21.35 0.86 -3.79
CA GLN A 26 -21.92 2.18 -3.58
C GLN A 26 -21.14 2.94 -2.51
N THR A 27 -20.48 4.04 -2.90
CA THR A 27 -19.78 4.94 -2.00
C THR A 27 -20.59 6.21 -1.82
N THR A 28 -21.36 6.28 -0.72
CA THR A 28 -22.29 7.38 -0.46
C THR A 28 -21.56 8.65 -0.02
N TRP A 29 -21.85 9.76 -0.68
CA TRP A 29 -21.41 11.11 -0.32
C TRP A 29 -22.60 12.00 0.04
N GLN A 30 -22.58 12.57 1.24
CA GLN A 30 -23.49 13.63 1.66
C GLN A 30 -22.76 14.96 1.51
N ILE A 31 -23.05 15.68 0.41
CA ILE A 31 -22.49 16.99 0.15
C ILE A 31 -23.43 18.02 0.78
N ILE A 32 -22.91 18.86 1.68
CA ILE A 32 -23.64 19.91 2.39
C ILE A 32 -23.04 21.24 1.96
N LEU A 33 -23.85 22.12 1.37
CA LEU A 33 -23.36 23.44 0.98
C LEU A 33 -23.72 24.47 2.03
N CYS A 34 -22.75 25.28 2.42
CA CYS A 34 -22.92 26.30 3.44
C CYS A 34 -22.41 27.67 2.98
N LYS A 35 -23.10 28.71 3.44
CA LYS A 35 -22.68 30.10 3.26
C LYS A 35 -22.63 30.77 4.63
N PHE A 36 -21.87 31.84 4.73
CA PHE A 36 -21.75 32.65 5.94
C PHE A 36 -22.84 33.72 5.99
N SER A 37 -23.04 34.34 7.16
CA SER A 37 -24.09 35.35 7.36
C SER A 37 -23.94 36.58 6.44
N ASP A 38 -22.70 36.88 6.04
CA ASP A 38 -22.30 38.00 5.18
C ASP A 38 -21.95 37.55 3.75
N SER A 39 -22.23 36.29 3.39
CA SER A 39 -21.87 35.78 2.06
C SER A 39 -22.70 36.42 0.96
N PRO A 40 -22.09 36.68 -0.21
CA PRO A 40 -22.82 37.02 -1.42
C PRO A 40 -23.68 35.83 -1.89
N THR A 41 -24.38 36.01 -3.00
CA THR A 41 -25.05 34.88 -3.66
C THR A 41 -23.99 33.88 -4.12
N PRO A 42 -24.11 32.58 -3.79
CA PRO A 42 -23.16 31.57 -4.22
C PRO A 42 -22.99 31.54 -5.73
N GLN A 43 -21.76 31.31 -6.19
CA GLN A 43 -21.44 31.26 -7.62
C GLN A 43 -22.16 30.10 -8.33
N TYR A 44 -22.34 28.97 -7.62
CA TYR A 44 -22.93 27.78 -8.19
C TYR A 44 -24.25 27.38 -7.52
N THR A 45 -25.20 26.96 -8.34
CA THR A 45 -26.43 26.35 -7.84
C THR A 45 -26.14 24.94 -7.30
N PRO A 46 -26.96 24.41 -6.37
CA PRO A 46 -26.84 23.01 -5.95
C PRO A 46 -26.90 22.01 -7.12
N ALA A 47 -27.63 22.34 -8.19
CA ALA A 47 -27.66 21.53 -9.41
C ALA A 47 -26.33 21.52 -10.16
N ALA A 48 -25.65 22.68 -10.27
CA ALA A 48 -24.31 22.77 -10.86
C ALA A 48 -23.27 22.01 -10.03
N ILE A 49 -23.36 22.10 -8.69
CA ILE A 49 -22.53 21.27 -7.79
C ILE A 49 -22.83 19.78 -8.01
N LYS A 50 -24.09 19.38 -8.06
CA LYS A 50 -24.46 17.98 -8.34
C LYS A 50 -23.91 17.51 -9.68
N GLU A 51 -23.92 18.36 -10.70
CA GLU A 51 -23.36 18.04 -12.02
C GLU A 51 -21.84 17.83 -12.00
N LYS A 52 -21.11 18.68 -11.26
CA LYS A 52 -19.66 18.55 -11.07
C LYS A 52 -19.28 17.31 -10.26
N PHE A 53 -20.08 16.96 -9.26
CA PHE A 53 -19.70 15.98 -8.26
C PHE A 53 -20.28 14.57 -8.46
N LEU A 54 -21.55 14.48 -8.83
CA LEU A 54 -22.32 13.22 -8.73
C LEU A 54 -22.83 12.69 -10.07
N ASN A 55 -22.97 13.56 -11.09
CA ASN A 55 -23.43 13.13 -12.41
C ASN A 55 -22.29 12.51 -13.23
N ARG A 56 -22.57 11.37 -13.87
CA ARG A 56 -21.68 10.72 -14.86
C ARG A 56 -21.82 11.36 -16.25
N GLY A 57 -20.78 11.29 -17.05
CA GLY A 57 -20.72 11.79 -18.43
C GLY A 57 -20.52 13.29 -18.54
N THR A 58 -20.10 13.96 -17.47
CA THR A 58 -19.91 15.42 -17.42
C THR A 58 -18.42 15.82 -17.46
N GLY A 59 -17.51 14.85 -17.30
CA GLY A 59 -16.09 15.09 -17.07
C GLY A 59 -15.80 15.52 -15.63
N GLY A 60 -16.72 15.26 -14.69
CA GLY A 60 -16.63 15.67 -13.29
C GLY A 60 -15.99 14.62 -12.38
N ILE A 61 -16.12 14.84 -11.07
CA ILE A 61 -15.59 13.98 -10.00
C ILE A 61 -16.15 12.55 -10.07
N ALA A 62 -17.42 12.38 -10.42
CA ALA A 62 -18.03 11.05 -10.56
C ALA A 62 -17.43 10.25 -11.73
N ASP A 63 -17.04 10.93 -12.82
CA ASP A 63 -16.34 10.27 -13.93
C ASP A 63 -14.92 9.90 -13.52
N TYR A 64 -14.20 10.82 -12.88
CA TYR A 64 -12.85 10.56 -12.38
C TYR A 64 -12.79 9.31 -11.50
N TRP A 65 -13.57 9.28 -10.42
CA TRP A 65 -13.53 8.16 -9.48
C TRP A 65 -14.06 6.85 -10.05
N HIS A 66 -14.99 6.92 -11.01
CA HIS A 66 -15.40 5.72 -11.72
C HIS A 66 -14.29 5.16 -12.60
N ASP A 67 -13.61 6.01 -13.37
CA ASP A 67 -12.58 5.57 -14.31
C ASP A 67 -11.35 5.04 -13.56
N ILE A 68 -10.89 5.76 -12.52
CA ILE A 68 -9.73 5.34 -11.70
C ILE A 68 -10.01 4.04 -10.93
N SER A 69 -11.26 3.78 -10.56
CA SER A 69 -11.67 2.53 -9.92
C SER A 69 -12.01 1.41 -10.90
N ASN A 70 -11.88 1.61 -12.21
CA ASN A 70 -12.35 0.67 -13.24
C ASN A 70 -13.83 0.26 -13.04
N GLY A 71 -14.65 1.20 -12.61
CA GLY A 71 -16.08 1.00 -12.35
C GLY A 71 -16.43 0.25 -11.07
N LEU A 72 -15.46 0.00 -10.19
CA LEU A 72 -15.69 -0.67 -8.90
C LEU A 72 -16.53 0.18 -7.94
N ILE A 73 -16.57 1.50 -8.10
CA ILE A 73 -17.40 2.38 -7.26
C ILE A 73 -18.42 3.21 -8.04
N ASN A 74 -19.49 3.61 -7.35
CA ASN A 74 -20.50 4.53 -7.84
C ASN A 74 -21.09 5.40 -6.73
N PHE A 75 -21.69 6.54 -7.12
CA PHE A 75 -22.24 7.54 -6.21
C PHE A 75 -23.77 7.57 -6.17
N GLY A 76 -24.46 6.47 -6.51
CA GLY A 76 -25.91 6.48 -6.72
C GLY A 76 -26.76 6.88 -5.52
N SER A 77 -26.25 6.75 -4.29
CA SER A 77 -26.93 7.13 -3.03
C SER A 77 -26.55 8.52 -2.54
N SER A 78 -25.64 9.20 -3.25
CA SER A 78 -25.09 10.47 -2.83
C SER A 78 -26.09 11.61 -3.01
N SER A 79 -25.94 12.66 -2.21
CA SER A 79 -26.83 13.83 -2.21
C SER A 79 -26.04 15.13 -2.19
N VAL A 80 -26.65 16.18 -2.74
CA VAL A 80 -26.22 17.57 -2.57
C VAL A 80 -27.33 18.30 -1.83
N ASN A 81 -27.01 18.91 -0.69
CA ASN A 81 -27.98 19.45 0.23
C ASN A 81 -27.75 20.95 0.43
N GLY A 82 -28.68 21.74 -0.13
CA GLY A 82 -28.98 23.15 0.20
C GLY A 82 -27.81 24.12 0.17
N TRP A 83 -28.08 25.41 0.37
CA TRP A 83 -27.10 26.41 0.80
C TRP A 83 -27.53 26.90 2.18
N TYR A 84 -27.00 26.29 3.23
CA TYR A 84 -27.36 26.60 4.61
C TYR A 84 -26.55 27.77 5.13
N THR A 85 -27.21 28.70 5.82
CA THR A 85 -26.54 29.88 6.38
C THR A 85 -25.98 29.56 7.76
N ILE A 86 -24.66 29.58 7.89
CA ILE A 86 -23.96 29.64 9.16
C ILE A 86 -24.16 31.05 9.75
N SER A 87 -24.44 31.15 11.05
CA SER A 87 -24.77 32.42 11.72
C SER A 87 -23.62 33.43 11.76
N GLU A 88 -22.39 32.93 11.70
CA GLU A 88 -21.16 33.70 11.75
C GLU A 88 -20.75 34.22 10.36
N THR A 89 -19.99 35.32 10.36
CA THR A 89 -19.39 35.89 9.16
C THR A 89 -18.24 35.02 8.63
N LYS A 90 -17.85 35.23 7.37
CA LYS A 90 -16.67 34.60 6.77
C LYS A 90 -15.43 34.79 7.64
N GLU A 91 -15.19 36.02 8.09
CA GLU A 91 -14.02 36.38 8.90
C GLU A 91 -14.01 35.68 10.26
N GLN A 92 -15.19 35.54 10.88
CA GLN A 92 -15.33 34.81 12.15
C GLN A 92 -15.03 33.32 11.96
N GLN A 93 -15.48 32.71 10.87
CA GLN A 93 -15.23 31.30 10.55
C GLN A 93 -13.76 31.00 10.21
N GLN A 94 -13.06 31.93 9.58
CA GLN A 94 -11.62 31.80 9.31
C GLN A 94 -10.77 31.74 10.58
N LYS A 95 -11.25 32.30 11.70
CA LYS A 95 -10.57 32.26 13.01
C LYS A 95 -10.80 30.96 13.79
N LYS A 96 -11.72 30.10 13.35
CA LYS A 96 -12.04 28.81 14.00
C LYS A 96 -11.07 27.70 13.60
N SER A 97 -11.11 26.57 14.29
CA SER A 97 -10.41 25.35 13.84
C SER A 97 -11.13 24.68 12.67
N ARG A 98 -10.43 23.77 11.97
CA ARG A 98 -11.01 22.97 10.87
C ARG A 98 -12.25 22.18 11.30
N GLY A 99 -12.18 21.50 12.44
CA GLY A 99 -13.31 20.74 13.00
C GLY A 99 -14.49 21.64 13.36
N GLN A 100 -14.24 22.81 13.96
CA GLN A 100 -15.31 23.76 14.29
C GLN A 100 -16.03 24.27 13.03
N ARG A 101 -15.28 24.62 11.97
CA ARG A 101 -15.87 25.02 10.67
C ARG A 101 -16.75 23.93 10.10
N PHE A 102 -16.31 22.68 10.21
CA PHE A 102 -17.05 21.51 9.74
C PHE A 102 -18.37 21.35 10.51
N ASP A 103 -18.27 21.31 11.84
CA ASP A 103 -19.40 21.10 12.75
C ASP A 103 -20.44 22.23 12.66
N ASP A 104 -20.01 23.47 12.46
CA ASP A 104 -20.91 24.62 12.32
C ASP A 104 -21.80 24.50 11.09
N CYS A 105 -21.24 24.07 9.95
CA CYS A 105 -22.02 23.83 8.73
C CYS A 105 -22.99 22.66 8.90
N VAL A 106 -22.52 21.55 9.50
CA VAL A 106 -23.38 20.41 9.86
C VAL A 106 -24.55 20.87 10.73
N LYS A 107 -24.28 21.65 11.78
CA LYS A 107 -25.28 22.19 12.70
C LYS A 107 -26.26 23.12 12.00
N ALA A 108 -25.77 24.01 11.13
CA ALA A 108 -26.62 24.93 10.34
C ALA A 108 -27.56 24.16 9.41
N SER A 109 -27.12 23.02 8.86
CA SER A 109 -27.90 22.18 7.96
C SER A 109 -29.10 21.49 8.63
N LYS A 110 -28.98 21.19 9.94
CA LYS A 110 -29.93 20.36 10.71
C LYS A 110 -30.18 18.98 10.09
N LEU A 111 -29.29 18.51 9.21
CA LEU A 111 -29.38 17.20 8.59
C LEU A 111 -28.89 16.11 9.53
N SER A 112 -29.47 14.91 9.38
CA SER A 112 -28.87 13.70 9.95
C SER A 112 -27.63 13.33 9.14
N ILE A 113 -26.47 13.27 9.81
CA ILE A 113 -25.21 12.93 9.18
C ILE A 113 -25.10 11.42 8.97
N LEU A 114 -24.66 11.02 7.79
CA LEU A 114 -24.44 9.61 7.45
C LEU A 114 -23.31 9.02 8.31
N SER A 115 -23.62 8.00 9.11
CA SER A 115 -22.64 7.28 9.92
C SER A 115 -21.75 6.33 9.10
N SER A 116 -22.30 5.74 8.04
CA SER A 116 -21.61 4.79 7.14
C SER A 116 -21.19 5.41 5.81
N GLY A 117 -21.40 6.71 5.62
CA GLY A 117 -21.08 7.44 4.39
C GLY A 117 -19.89 8.38 4.55
N ARG A 118 -19.64 9.17 3.52
CA ARG A 118 -18.67 10.27 3.52
C ARG A 118 -19.42 11.59 3.49
N VAL A 119 -18.87 12.60 4.13
CA VAL A 119 -19.48 13.93 4.21
C VAL A 119 -18.53 14.94 3.60
N MET A 120 -19.05 15.76 2.70
CA MET A 120 -18.31 16.87 2.11
C MET A 120 -19.02 18.17 2.42
N ILE A 121 -18.29 19.13 2.98
CA ILE A 121 -18.74 20.50 3.10
C ILE A 121 -18.17 21.31 1.94
N ILE A 122 -19.05 22.06 1.28
CA ILE A 122 -18.65 23.05 0.28
C ILE A 122 -19.11 24.42 0.78
N THR A 123 -18.19 25.37 0.93
CA THR A 123 -18.54 26.74 1.31
C THR A 123 -18.50 27.72 0.16
N SER A 124 -19.37 28.73 0.26
CA SER A 124 -19.37 29.91 -0.60
C SER A 124 -19.26 31.17 0.27
N PRO A 125 -18.20 31.98 0.12
CA PRO A 125 -16.96 31.68 -0.62
C PRO A 125 -16.16 30.54 0.02
N GLY A 126 -15.19 29.97 -0.71
CA GLY A 126 -14.19 29.08 -0.14
C GLY A 126 -13.36 29.78 0.94
N ILE A 127 -13.05 29.08 2.03
CA ILE A 127 -12.18 29.58 3.11
C ILE A 127 -11.09 28.60 3.56
N ASP A 128 -11.15 27.33 3.14
CA ASP A 128 -10.20 26.28 3.52
C ASP A 128 -10.36 25.09 2.55
N LEU A 129 -9.33 24.24 2.52
CA LEU A 129 -9.32 22.98 1.78
C LEU A 129 -8.62 21.93 2.66
N TRP A 130 -9.32 20.82 2.93
CA TRP A 130 -8.74 19.66 3.59
C TRP A 130 -9.66 18.45 3.51
N GLY A 131 -9.05 17.28 3.68
CA GLY A 131 -9.68 15.98 3.75
C GLY A 131 -9.11 15.18 4.91
N SER A 132 -9.94 14.31 5.45
CA SER A 132 -9.56 13.33 6.46
C SER A 132 -10.43 12.09 6.26
N ASN A 133 -10.28 11.07 7.10
CA ASN A 133 -11.11 9.87 6.99
C ASN A 133 -12.61 10.24 6.97
N LYS A 134 -13.30 9.89 5.88
CA LYS A 134 -14.72 10.16 5.59
C LYS A 134 -15.16 11.63 5.49
N GLN A 135 -14.27 12.61 5.64
CA GLN A 135 -14.64 14.03 5.69
C GLN A 135 -13.84 14.85 4.68
N VAL A 136 -14.53 15.76 3.99
CA VAL A 136 -13.91 16.74 3.10
C VAL A 136 -14.48 18.13 3.39
N TYR A 137 -13.63 19.14 3.34
CA TYR A 137 -14.01 20.54 3.34
C TYR A 137 -13.39 21.22 2.13
N ALA A 138 -14.20 21.91 1.33
CA ALA A 138 -13.77 22.61 0.14
C ALA A 138 -14.53 23.93 -0.03
N GLY A 139 -14.00 24.81 -0.89
CA GLY A 139 -14.73 25.94 -1.45
C GLY A 139 -15.42 25.56 -2.76
N GLU A 140 -16.45 26.33 -3.12
CA GLU A 140 -17.15 26.19 -4.39
C GLU A 140 -16.26 26.47 -5.62
N ASP A 141 -15.14 27.16 -5.41
CA ASP A 141 -14.18 27.65 -6.39
C ASP A 141 -12.97 26.72 -6.62
N HIS A 142 -12.78 25.68 -5.79
CA HIS A 142 -11.68 24.72 -5.99
C HIS A 142 -11.88 23.84 -7.23
N ASP A 143 -10.79 23.55 -7.94
CA ASP A 143 -10.81 22.72 -9.14
C ASP A 143 -11.02 21.22 -8.85
N LEU A 144 -11.10 20.40 -9.90
CA LEU A 144 -11.31 18.96 -9.73
C LEU A 144 -10.12 18.29 -9.04
N THR A 145 -8.90 18.76 -9.30
CA THR A 145 -7.65 18.17 -8.81
C THR A 145 -7.58 18.26 -7.29
N LEU A 146 -7.76 19.47 -6.75
CA LEU A 146 -7.73 19.72 -5.32
C LEU A 146 -8.84 18.97 -4.59
N VAL A 147 -10.06 18.97 -5.11
CA VAL A 147 -11.15 18.28 -4.43
C VAL A 147 -11.03 16.75 -4.53
N ALA A 148 -10.58 16.21 -5.66
CA ALA A 148 -10.29 14.79 -5.78
C ALA A 148 -9.19 14.36 -4.79
N HIS A 149 -8.16 15.18 -4.57
CA HIS A 149 -7.13 14.89 -3.58
C HIS A 149 -7.70 14.73 -2.17
N GLU A 150 -8.53 15.69 -1.72
CA GLU A 150 -9.15 15.60 -0.40
C GLU A 150 -10.14 14.43 -0.30
N MET A 151 -10.82 14.09 -1.41
CA MET A 151 -11.63 12.87 -1.47
C MET A 151 -10.77 11.61 -1.33
N GLY A 152 -9.55 11.60 -1.85
CA GLY A 152 -8.57 10.54 -1.63
C GLY A 152 -8.30 10.28 -0.15
N HIS A 153 -8.13 11.33 0.65
CA HIS A 153 -8.02 11.21 2.11
C HIS A 153 -9.28 10.64 2.76
N ALA A 154 -10.47 11.01 2.26
CA ALA A 154 -11.72 10.41 2.72
C ALA A 154 -11.88 8.93 2.33
N TYR A 155 -11.13 8.46 1.34
CA TYR A 155 -10.95 7.04 1.03
C TYR A 155 -9.77 6.39 1.79
N GLY A 156 -9.08 7.12 2.68
CA GLY A 156 -7.99 6.57 3.49
C GLY A 156 -6.63 6.53 2.78
N LEU A 157 -6.47 7.30 1.70
CA LEU A 157 -5.17 7.50 1.05
C LEU A 157 -4.34 8.54 1.79
N ALA A 158 -3.01 8.37 1.74
CA ALA A 158 -2.03 9.30 2.28
C ALA A 158 -1.29 10.00 1.13
N HIS A 159 -0.57 11.08 1.43
CA HIS A 159 0.24 11.78 0.42
C HIS A 159 1.27 10.84 -0.22
N SER A 160 1.59 11.08 -1.48
CA SER A 160 2.74 10.48 -2.16
C SER A 160 3.96 11.38 -2.06
N PHE A 161 5.13 10.75 -2.19
CA PHE A 161 6.43 11.36 -1.97
C PHE A 161 7.37 11.05 -3.13
N SER A 162 8.51 11.74 -3.21
CA SER A 162 9.71 11.25 -3.89
C SER A 162 10.84 10.93 -2.93
N ASP A 163 11.88 10.26 -3.45
CA ASP A 163 13.14 10.05 -2.76
C ASP A 163 14.13 11.22 -2.84
N ASP A 164 13.74 12.39 -3.39
CA ASP A 164 14.62 13.55 -3.47
C ASP A 164 14.83 14.19 -2.09
N PRO A 165 16.04 14.12 -1.51
CA PRO A 165 16.29 14.61 -0.15
C PRO A 165 16.32 16.14 -0.06
N LYS A 166 16.26 16.86 -1.19
CA LYS A 166 16.33 18.32 -1.26
C LYS A 166 15.02 18.97 -1.65
N TYR A 167 14.06 18.20 -2.15
CA TYR A 167 12.78 18.77 -2.54
C TYR A 167 11.88 18.99 -1.32
N ARG A 168 11.33 20.20 -1.25
CA ARG A 168 10.27 20.58 -0.32
C ARG A 168 9.32 21.47 -1.08
N ASN A 169 8.08 21.01 -1.27
CA ASN A 169 7.08 21.75 -2.03
C ASN A 169 6.77 23.13 -1.40
N ILE A 170 6.65 23.16 -0.07
CA ILE A 170 6.36 24.35 0.72
C ILE A 170 6.91 24.17 2.14
N ASP A 171 7.19 25.25 2.87
CA ASP A 171 7.92 25.22 4.15
C ASP A 171 7.35 24.24 5.19
N TRP A 172 6.03 24.09 5.25
CA TRP A 172 5.36 23.16 6.18
C TRP A 172 5.35 21.70 5.71
N ALA A 173 5.61 21.44 4.43
CA ALA A 173 5.62 20.09 3.88
C ALA A 173 6.89 19.33 4.31
N GLN A 174 6.76 18.02 4.42
CA GLN A 174 7.88 17.11 4.63
C GLN A 174 8.79 17.05 3.39
N ILE A 175 10.02 16.60 3.56
CA ILE A 175 10.94 16.40 2.42
C ILE A 175 10.37 15.32 1.49
N GLY A 176 10.32 15.62 0.19
CA GLY A 176 9.76 14.77 -0.85
C GLY A 176 8.23 14.73 -0.88
N GLU A 177 7.52 15.31 0.09
CA GLU A 177 6.04 15.32 0.10
C GLU A 177 5.48 16.16 -1.05
N TYR A 178 4.43 15.64 -1.70
CA TYR A 178 3.85 16.22 -2.92
C TYR A 178 4.82 16.27 -4.10
N ASP A 179 5.83 15.41 -4.12
CA ASP A 179 6.81 15.34 -5.20
C ASP A 179 6.63 14.08 -6.05
N ASP A 180 5.41 13.59 -6.25
CA ASP A 180 5.10 12.60 -7.29
C ASP A 180 4.12 13.22 -8.28
N GLU A 181 4.64 13.95 -9.28
CA GLU A 181 3.82 14.77 -10.17
C GLU A 181 2.83 13.95 -11.03
N TRP A 182 2.90 12.62 -10.98
CA TRP A 182 2.06 11.70 -11.74
C TRP A 182 0.96 11.04 -10.89
N ASP A 183 0.90 11.33 -9.59
CA ASP A 183 -0.06 10.76 -8.65
C ASP A 183 -0.99 11.81 -8.05
N LEU A 184 -2.29 11.53 -8.00
CA LEU A 184 -3.30 12.42 -7.38
C LEU A 184 -2.91 12.81 -5.95
N MET A 185 -2.32 11.91 -5.16
CA MET A 185 -1.99 12.20 -3.75
C MET A 185 -0.76 13.11 -3.59
N SER A 186 -0.27 13.70 -4.69
CA SER A 186 0.68 14.80 -4.71
C SER A 186 0.06 16.13 -5.19
N ALA A 187 -1.27 16.25 -5.29
CA ALA A 187 -2.02 17.33 -5.98
C ALA A 187 -1.53 18.78 -5.82
N ALA A 188 -0.83 19.12 -4.75
CA ALA A 188 -0.15 20.41 -4.62
C ALA A 188 0.90 20.66 -5.73
N HIS A 189 1.37 19.64 -6.44
CA HIS A 189 2.33 19.72 -7.54
C HIS A 189 2.18 18.53 -8.51
N VAL A 190 1.08 18.48 -9.28
CA VAL A 190 0.81 17.38 -10.25
C VAL A 190 0.67 17.83 -11.70
N LYS A 191 0.91 16.91 -12.62
CA LYS A 191 0.62 17.03 -14.05
C LYS A 191 -0.88 16.90 -14.27
N THR A 192 -1.54 18.03 -14.50
CA THR A 192 -2.98 18.06 -14.74
C THR A 192 -3.34 17.89 -16.21
N THR A 193 -4.52 17.34 -16.45
CA THR A 193 -5.21 17.37 -17.75
C THR A 193 -6.34 18.40 -17.71
N TYR A 194 -7.15 18.48 -18.76
CA TYR A 194 -8.26 19.42 -18.86
C TYR A 194 -9.57 18.74 -19.23
N THR A 195 -10.65 19.11 -18.55
CA THR A 195 -12.02 18.74 -18.86
C THR A 195 -12.74 19.93 -19.46
N ILE A 196 -13.57 19.68 -20.49
CA ILE A 196 -14.25 20.74 -21.24
C ILE A 196 -15.08 21.66 -20.30
N LYS A 197 -15.70 21.08 -19.27
CA LYS A 197 -16.66 21.79 -18.42
C LYS A 197 -16.08 22.31 -17.11
N PHE A 198 -15.12 21.62 -16.51
CA PHE A 198 -14.65 21.92 -15.15
C PHE A 198 -13.17 22.34 -15.11
N GLY A 199 -12.52 22.42 -16.26
CA GLY A 199 -11.16 22.90 -16.37
C GLY A 199 -10.12 21.88 -15.93
N SER A 200 -9.11 22.34 -15.19
CA SER A 200 -8.01 21.52 -14.66
C SER A 200 -8.53 20.26 -13.96
N ALA A 201 -7.92 19.12 -14.29
CA ALA A 201 -8.29 17.80 -13.81
C ALA A 201 -7.05 16.98 -13.41
N PRO A 202 -7.19 16.10 -12.41
CA PRO A 202 -6.05 15.39 -11.84
C PRO A 202 -5.55 14.25 -12.74
N PRO A 203 -4.30 13.81 -12.54
CA PRO A 203 -3.87 12.50 -13.02
C PRO A 203 -4.55 11.37 -12.22
N GLY A 204 -4.39 10.13 -12.67
CA GLY A 204 -4.78 8.96 -11.90
C GLY A 204 -3.96 8.74 -10.62
N LEU A 205 -4.32 7.70 -9.88
CA LEU A 205 -3.59 7.24 -8.70
C LEU A 205 -2.42 6.33 -9.07
N ASN A 206 -1.35 6.38 -8.29
CA ASN A 206 -0.28 5.39 -8.35
C ASN A 206 -0.74 4.02 -7.83
N GLY A 207 0.04 3.00 -8.15
CA GLY A 207 -0.29 1.61 -7.89
C GLY A 207 -0.41 1.28 -6.40
N TYR A 208 0.29 1.99 -5.52
CA TYR A 208 0.14 1.82 -4.08
C TYR A 208 -1.24 2.32 -3.60
N GLY A 209 -1.68 3.49 -4.07
CA GLY A 209 -3.01 4.02 -3.78
C GLY A 209 -4.13 3.12 -4.33
N LEU A 210 -4.00 2.68 -5.58
CA LEU A 210 -4.96 1.76 -6.21
C LEU A 210 -5.02 0.41 -5.48
N GLU A 211 -3.87 -0.16 -5.10
CA GLU A 211 -3.82 -1.40 -4.35
C GLU A 211 -4.45 -1.24 -2.96
N ARG A 212 -4.17 -0.14 -2.26
CA ARG A 212 -4.74 0.16 -0.93
C ARG A 212 -6.27 0.19 -0.96
N LEU A 213 -6.86 0.74 -2.03
CA LEU A 213 -8.31 0.76 -2.23
C LEU A 213 -8.88 -0.57 -2.72
N GLY A 214 -8.04 -1.55 -3.08
CA GLY A 214 -8.46 -2.83 -3.65
C GLY A 214 -8.92 -2.70 -5.10
N TRP A 215 -8.42 -1.70 -5.84
CA TRP A 215 -8.80 -1.43 -7.24
C TRP A 215 -7.87 -2.07 -8.26
N ILE A 216 -6.93 -2.89 -7.79
CA ILE A 216 -6.11 -3.77 -8.61
C ILE A 216 -6.60 -5.18 -8.38
N PRO A 217 -6.92 -5.96 -9.42
CA PRO A 217 -7.30 -7.35 -9.23
C PRO A 217 -6.10 -8.19 -8.79
N ILE A 218 -6.32 -9.07 -7.80
CA ILE A 218 -5.30 -9.89 -7.11
C ILE A 218 -4.42 -10.66 -8.11
N ASN A 219 -5.03 -11.25 -9.14
CA ASN A 219 -4.33 -12.04 -10.16
C ASN A 219 -3.48 -11.21 -11.13
N ARG A 220 -3.53 -9.86 -11.05
CA ARG A 220 -2.75 -8.94 -11.88
C ARG A 220 -1.62 -8.27 -11.09
N ILE A 221 -1.38 -8.69 -9.85
CA ILE A 221 -0.23 -8.31 -9.04
C ILE A 221 0.79 -9.45 -9.06
N TYR A 222 2.02 -9.16 -9.49
CA TYR A 222 3.13 -10.12 -9.41
C TYR A 222 4.01 -9.80 -8.20
N THR A 223 4.15 -10.73 -7.24
CA THR A 223 5.09 -10.57 -6.12
C THR A 223 6.36 -11.38 -6.39
N PHE A 224 7.48 -10.68 -6.58
CA PHE A 224 8.76 -11.29 -6.91
C PHE A 224 9.34 -12.14 -5.77
N GLY A 225 9.86 -13.31 -6.12
CA GLY A 225 10.49 -14.27 -5.22
C GLY A 225 9.49 -15.17 -4.49
N GLN A 226 8.18 -14.92 -4.63
CA GLN A 226 7.14 -15.73 -3.98
C GLN A 226 7.21 -17.21 -4.42
N ARG A 227 7.65 -17.47 -5.67
CA ARG A 227 7.83 -18.82 -6.23
C ARG A 227 9.25 -19.35 -6.07
N GLY A 228 10.11 -18.65 -5.33
CA GLY A 228 11.49 -19.03 -5.08
C GLY A 228 12.48 -18.52 -6.14
N GLU A 229 12.04 -17.70 -7.09
CA GLU A 229 12.92 -17.10 -8.08
C GLU A 229 13.84 -16.05 -7.45
N THR A 230 15.12 -16.07 -7.85
CA THR A 230 16.13 -15.07 -7.43
C THR A 230 16.50 -14.13 -8.57
N SER A 231 16.06 -14.43 -9.80
CA SER A 231 16.07 -13.52 -10.94
C SER A 231 14.96 -13.87 -11.93
N ALA A 232 14.39 -12.87 -12.58
CA ALA A 232 13.38 -13.05 -13.63
C ALA A 232 13.32 -11.83 -14.56
N THR A 233 12.84 -12.05 -15.79
CA THR A 233 12.40 -10.99 -16.69
C THR A 233 10.89 -11.11 -16.87
N LEU A 234 10.16 -10.09 -16.45
CA LEU A 234 8.70 -10.06 -16.45
C LEU A 234 8.18 -9.10 -17.53
N THR A 235 7.02 -9.41 -18.10
CA THR A 235 6.27 -8.47 -18.94
C THR A 235 5.21 -7.78 -18.08
N LEU A 236 5.22 -6.44 -18.08
CA LEU A 236 4.29 -5.58 -17.37
C LEU A 236 3.43 -4.82 -18.39
N THR A 237 2.12 -4.77 -18.20
CA THR A 237 1.20 -3.92 -18.99
C THR A 237 0.78 -2.70 -18.17
N THR A 238 0.17 -1.72 -18.83
CA THR A 238 -0.20 -0.47 -18.16
C THR A 238 -1.34 -0.67 -17.15
N ILE A 239 -1.26 0.07 -16.04
CA ILE A 239 -2.31 0.13 -15.02
C ILE A 239 -3.51 0.99 -15.47
N THR A 240 -3.26 1.97 -16.35
CA THR A 240 -4.28 2.79 -16.99
C THR A 240 -4.93 2.01 -18.13
N ASN A 241 -6.22 1.69 -18.04
CA ASN A 241 -6.95 0.90 -19.05
C ASN A 241 -6.30 -0.48 -19.35
N PRO A 242 -6.31 -1.42 -18.37
CA PRO A 242 -5.55 -2.66 -18.45
C PRO A 242 -6.24 -3.74 -19.31
N ALA A 243 -6.10 -3.67 -20.63
CA ALA A 243 -6.75 -4.59 -21.58
C ALA A 243 -6.06 -5.95 -21.78
N LEU A 244 -4.76 -6.08 -21.44
CA LEU A 244 -3.97 -7.31 -21.66
C LEU A 244 -3.90 -8.16 -20.40
N ASP A 245 -3.80 -9.49 -20.54
CA ASP A 245 -3.67 -10.41 -19.40
C ASP A 245 -2.20 -10.57 -18.93
N TYR A 246 -1.57 -9.45 -18.58
CA TYR A 246 -0.24 -9.38 -17.95
C TYR A 246 -0.32 -8.66 -16.61
N PRO A 247 0.62 -8.87 -15.67
CA PRO A 247 0.69 -8.05 -14.46
C PRO A 247 0.60 -6.55 -14.78
N ILE A 248 -0.15 -5.80 -13.96
CA ILE A 248 -0.23 -4.32 -14.01
C ILE A 248 0.56 -3.68 -12.88
N LEU A 249 0.95 -4.50 -11.90
CA LEU A 249 1.72 -4.11 -10.75
C LEU A 249 2.73 -5.20 -10.45
N ILE A 250 4.00 -4.83 -10.26
CA ILE A 250 5.02 -5.76 -9.74
C ILE A 250 5.45 -5.27 -8.37
N ARG A 251 5.38 -6.16 -7.38
CA ARG A 251 5.89 -5.95 -6.04
C ARG A 251 7.20 -6.70 -5.85
N ILE A 252 8.20 -6.04 -5.29
CA ILE A 252 9.54 -6.60 -5.09
C ILE A 252 9.94 -6.43 -3.62
N PRO A 253 9.66 -7.43 -2.78
CA PRO A 253 10.14 -7.48 -1.41
C PRO A 253 11.67 -7.47 -1.34
N PHE A 254 12.21 -6.82 -0.33
CA PHE A 254 13.65 -6.85 -0.04
C PHE A 254 13.99 -6.82 1.45
N ASP A 255 13.04 -6.41 2.30
CA ASP A 255 13.21 -6.34 3.74
C ASP A 255 12.60 -7.56 4.44
N PRO A 256 13.41 -8.54 4.91
CA PRO A 256 12.92 -9.71 5.63
C PRO A 256 12.34 -9.36 7.01
N SER A 257 12.58 -8.15 7.52
CA SER A 257 12.10 -7.70 8.83
C SER A 257 10.82 -6.86 8.75
N ASN A 258 10.50 -6.36 7.56
CA ASN A 258 9.30 -5.56 7.31
C ASN A 258 8.68 -5.90 5.94
N TYR A 259 7.63 -6.71 5.95
CA TYR A 259 6.92 -7.13 4.74
C TYR A 259 6.17 -5.99 4.02
N GLN A 260 6.05 -4.82 4.64
CA GLN A 260 5.47 -3.62 4.02
C GLN A 260 6.54 -2.67 3.46
N HIS A 261 7.81 -3.08 3.48
CA HIS A 261 8.93 -2.34 2.90
C HIS A 261 9.43 -3.04 1.63
N TYR A 262 9.06 -2.49 0.47
CA TYR A 262 9.26 -3.13 -0.83
C TYR A 262 9.27 -2.10 -1.96
N TYR A 263 9.76 -2.51 -3.13
CA TYR A 263 9.57 -1.72 -4.36
C TYR A 263 8.30 -2.11 -5.08
N LEU A 264 7.68 -1.15 -5.75
CA LEU A 264 6.49 -1.31 -6.56
C LEU A 264 6.77 -0.72 -7.94
N ILE A 265 6.42 -1.47 -8.99
CA ILE A 265 6.62 -1.04 -10.38
C ILE A 265 5.28 -1.02 -11.09
N GLU A 266 5.00 0.11 -11.74
CA GLU A 266 3.83 0.31 -12.58
C GLU A 266 4.21 0.98 -13.89
N MET A 267 3.34 0.87 -14.90
CA MET A 267 3.49 1.56 -16.17
C MET A 267 2.21 2.35 -16.48
N ARG A 268 2.36 3.61 -16.87
CA ARG A 268 1.22 4.47 -17.23
C ARG A 268 1.43 5.13 -18.57
N PHE A 269 0.36 5.13 -19.36
CA PHE A 269 0.31 5.79 -20.64
C PHE A 269 -0.25 7.21 -20.47
N LYS A 270 0.23 8.14 -21.29
CA LYS A 270 -0.31 9.49 -21.40
C LYS A 270 -1.66 9.45 -22.13
N GLU A 271 -2.70 9.04 -21.44
CA GLU A 271 -4.06 8.93 -21.98
C GLU A 271 -5.10 9.14 -20.88
N ASN A 272 -6.33 9.47 -21.26
CA ASN A 272 -7.44 9.70 -20.33
C ASN A 272 -7.05 10.76 -19.26
N TRP A 273 -7.19 10.43 -17.98
CA TRP A 273 -6.82 11.29 -16.85
C TRP A 273 -5.31 11.58 -16.80
N ASP A 274 -4.48 10.71 -17.38
CA ASP A 274 -3.02 10.88 -17.47
C ASP A 274 -2.57 11.65 -18.73
N ALA A 275 -3.50 12.23 -19.49
CA ALA A 275 -3.18 12.99 -20.70
C ALA A 275 -2.31 14.25 -20.43
N GLY A 276 -2.20 14.68 -19.18
CA GLY A 276 -1.29 15.75 -18.75
C GLY A 276 0.19 15.35 -18.71
N PHE A 277 0.52 14.05 -18.82
CA PHE A 277 1.91 13.59 -18.73
C PHE A 277 2.73 14.06 -19.93
N ASP A 278 4.05 14.16 -19.79
CA ASP A 278 4.91 14.56 -20.91
C ASP A 278 5.12 13.41 -21.91
N ARG A 279 5.07 12.16 -21.43
CA ARG A 279 5.21 10.91 -22.20
C ARG A 279 4.65 9.73 -21.39
N ASN A 280 4.74 8.52 -21.94
CA ASN A 280 4.48 7.28 -21.19
C ASN A 280 5.66 7.01 -20.25
N PHE A 281 5.36 6.52 -19.05
CA PHE A 281 6.37 6.28 -18.02
C PHE A 281 6.24 4.88 -17.42
N VAL A 282 7.37 4.36 -16.95
CA VAL A 282 7.44 3.30 -15.96
C VAL A 282 7.91 3.95 -14.67
N PHE A 283 7.20 3.67 -13.58
CA PHE A 283 7.51 4.22 -12.27
C PHE A 283 8.03 3.10 -11.38
N ILE A 284 9.00 3.44 -10.54
CA ILE A 284 9.46 2.59 -9.46
C ILE A 284 9.26 3.38 -8.17
N HIS A 285 8.41 2.87 -7.28
CA HIS A 285 8.17 3.45 -5.97
C HIS A 285 8.78 2.57 -4.89
N GLU A 286 9.42 3.17 -3.89
CA GLU A 286 9.71 2.51 -2.62
C GLU A 286 8.53 2.74 -1.67
N ILE A 287 7.95 1.66 -1.15
CA ILE A 287 6.92 1.74 -0.12
C ILE A 287 7.62 1.60 1.22
N LYS A 288 7.52 2.62 2.09
CA LYS A 288 8.15 2.58 3.41
C LYS A 288 7.37 3.35 4.47
N TYR A 289 7.61 2.97 5.72
CA TYR A 289 7.00 3.59 6.88
C TYR A 289 7.64 4.96 7.14
N ASN A 290 6.80 5.98 7.28
CA ASN A 290 7.19 7.29 7.74
C ASN A 290 6.88 7.42 9.23
N SER A 291 7.91 7.65 10.04
CA SER A 291 7.75 7.77 11.49
C SER A 291 7.11 9.08 11.94
N LEU A 292 7.09 10.12 11.09
CA LEU A 292 6.57 11.44 11.43
C LEU A 292 5.04 11.46 11.50
N ASP A 293 4.38 10.84 10.52
CA ASP A 293 2.92 10.71 10.45
C ASP A 293 2.41 9.29 10.78
N LYS A 294 3.32 8.33 10.96
CA LYS A 294 3.05 6.93 11.33
C LYS A 294 2.25 6.18 10.25
N LEU A 295 2.49 6.50 8.98
CA LEU A 295 1.85 5.86 7.85
C LEU A 295 2.88 5.28 6.88
N TYR A 296 2.45 4.34 6.04
CA TYR A 296 3.23 3.88 4.90
C TYR A 296 2.89 4.73 3.68
N HIS A 297 3.93 5.24 3.03
CA HIS A 297 3.82 6.08 1.83
C HIS A 297 4.54 5.45 0.65
N SER A 298 4.13 5.86 -0.55
CA SER A 298 4.85 5.62 -1.79
C SER A 298 5.86 6.74 -2.05
N TYR A 299 7.13 6.39 -2.23
CA TYR A 299 8.21 7.29 -2.60
C TYR A 299 8.64 7.00 -4.04
N LEU A 300 8.33 7.89 -4.98
CA LEU A 300 8.82 7.78 -6.35
C LEU A 300 10.34 7.88 -6.35
N LEU A 301 11.01 6.86 -6.90
CA LEU A 301 12.44 6.89 -7.14
C LEU A 301 12.70 7.68 -8.42
N ARG A 302 13.45 8.79 -8.30
CA ARG A 302 13.71 9.71 -9.41
C ARG A 302 15.18 10.07 -9.55
N THR A 303 15.56 10.60 -10.70
CA THR A 303 16.86 11.25 -10.85
C THR A 303 16.87 12.54 -10.03
N HIS A 304 17.95 12.78 -9.28
CA HIS A 304 18.09 14.00 -8.45
C HIS A 304 18.81 15.13 -9.18
N ASP A 305 18.94 15.02 -10.52
CA ASP A 305 19.40 16.12 -11.34
C ASP A 305 18.32 17.21 -11.44
N ALA A 306 18.73 18.47 -11.39
CA ALA A 306 17.80 19.59 -11.39
C ALA A 306 17.10 19.78 -12.75
N SER A 307 17.58 19.14 -13.82
CA SER A 307 17.10 19.40 -15.19
C SER A 307 16.03 18.42 -15.67
N THR A 308 15.95 17.19 -15.13
CA THR A 308 15.00 16.19 -15.63
C THR A 308 14.06 15.62 -14.59
N ARG A 309 14.53 15.38 -13.35
CA ARG A 309 13.73 14.82 -12.23
C ARG A 309 12.84 13.63 -12.64
N ASN A 310 13.29 12.84 -13.61
CA ASN A 310 12.49 11.78 -14.20
C ASN A 310 12.48 10.54 -13.27
N PRO A 311 11.44 9.70 -13.34
CA PRO A 311 11.48 8.38 -12.72
C PRO A 311 12.73 7.60 -13.15
N VAL A 312 13.38 6.93 -12.19
CA VAL A 312 14.54 6.09 -12.51
C VAL A 312 14.11 4.85 -13.29
N THR A 313 14.94 4.42 -14.23
CA THR A 313 14.69 3.21 -15.02
C THR A 313 15.41 1.98 -14.46
N SER A 314 16.25 2.17 -13.43
CA SER A 314 16.99 1.09 -12.78
C SER A 314 17.25 1.36 -11.32
N VAL A 315 17.32 0.29 -10.53
CA VAL A 315 17.65 0.31 -9.09
C VAL A 315 18.74 -0.73 -8.87
N ASN A 316 19.73 -0.42 -8.04
CA ASN A 316 20.78 -1.35 -7.60
C ASN A 316 21.15 -1.07 -6.14
N MET A 317 20.21 -1.36 -5.25
CA MET A 317 20.32 -1.13 -3.80
C MET A 317 19.44 -2.15 -3.06
N ASN A 318 19.58 -2.24 -1.74
CA ASN A 318 18.80 -3.18 -0.91
C ASN A 318 18.91 -4.65 -1.37
N ASN A 319 20.05 -5.04 -1.96
CA ASN A 319 20.25 -6.35 -2.62
C ASN A 319 19.23 -6.67 -3.73
N VAL A 320 18.64 -5.63 -4.33
CA VAL A 320 17.74 -5.73 -5.47
C VAL A 320 18.37 -5.01 -6.66
N LYS A 321 18.35 -5.69 -7.81
CA LYS A 321 18.63 -5.09 -9.11
C LYS A 321 17.33 -5.07 -9.93
N ILE A 322 16.88 -3.87 -10.30
CA ILE A 322 15.75 -3.65 -11.22
C ILE A 322 16.28 -2.98 -12.47
N ILE A 323 15.88 -3.45 -13.64
CA ILE A 323 16.10 -2.76 -14.92
C ILE A 323 14.80 -2.79 -15.71
N THR A 324 14.28 -1.62 -16.04
CA THR A 324 13.12 -1.46 -16.93
C THR A 324 13.60 -1.28 -18.37
N GLY A 325 12.96 -1.99 -19.30
CA GLY A 325 13.18 -1.83 -20.72
C GLY A 325 12.46 -0.61 -21.30
N ALA A 326 12.58 -0.39 -22.60
CA ALA A 326 11.78 0.60 -23.30
C ALA A 326 10.30 0.15 -23.38
N ILE A 327 9.38 1.11 -23.25
CA ILE A 327 7.95 0.86 -23.44
C ILE A 327 7.68 0.49 -24.90
N ASN A 328 7.11 -0.68 -25.14
CA ASN A 328 6.56 -1.05 -26.44
C ASN A 328 5.16 -0.43 -26.57
N VAL A 329 5.08 0.74 -27.21
CA VAL A 329 3.83 1.50 -27.34
C VAL A 329 2.74 0.70 -28.08
N ARG A 330 3.10 -0.08 -29.10
CA ARG A 330 2.14 -0.89 -29.87
C ARG A 330 1.60 -2.07 -29.07
N ALA A 331 2.48 -2.77 -28.37
CA ALA A 331 2.09 -3.89 -27.53
C ALA A 331 1.53 -3.44 -26.17
N ARG A 332 1.66 -2.16 -25.79
CA ARG A 332 1.30 -1.62 -24.47
C ARG A 332 1.95 -2.37 -23.31
N THR A 333 3.19 -2.81 -23.49
CA THR A 333 3.97 -3.58 -22.52
C THR A 333 5.36 -3.01 -22.30
N VAL A 334 5.97 -3.33 -21.16
CA VAL A 334 7.40 -3.15 -20.89
C VAL A 334 8.00 -4.42 -20.30
N SER A 335 9.26 -4.70 -20.61
CA SER A 335 10.03 -5.78 -19.99
C SER A 335 10.73 -5.26 -18.73
N VAL A 336 10.67 -6.00 -17.64
CA VAL A 336 11.29 -5.65 -16.35
C VAL A 336 12.17 -6.79 -15.89
N TYR A 337 13.47 -6.58 -15.85
CA TYR A 337 14.43 -7.52 -15.26
C TYR A 337 14.57 -7.23 -13.76
N ILE A 338 14.50 -8.28 -12.95
CA ILE A 338 14.61 -8.23 -11.49
C ILE A 338 15.58 -9.31 -11.04
N ALA A 339 16.49 -8.99 -10.13
CA ALA A 339 17.25 -9.96 -9.36
C ALA A 339 17.29 -9.55 -7.89
N SER A 340 17.10 -10.49 -6.99
CA SER A 340 17.17 -10.29 -5.54
C SER A 340 17.46 -11.60 -4.81
N ASP A 341 18.11 -11.49 -3.65
CA ASP A 341 18.36 -12.61 -2.75
C ASP A 341 17.17 -12.93 -1.84
N ILE A 342 16.07 -12.16 -1.89
CA ILE A 342 14.98 -12.23 -0.91
C ILE A 342 14.42 -13.63 -0.71
N ALA A 343 14.26 -14.42 -1.79
CA ALA A 343 13.76 -15.79 -1.72
C ALA A 343 14.67 -16.76 -0.93
N ASP A 344 15.96 -16.42 -0.80
CA ASP A 344 16.97 -17.20 -0.07
C ASP A 344 17.21 -16.69 1.36
N ARG A 345 16.61 -15.55 1.72
CA ARG A 345 16.75 -14.98 3.06
C ARG A 345 15.90 -15.73 4.08
N CYS A 346 16.33 -15.66 5.33
CA CYS A 346 15.55 -16.19 6.44
C CYS A 346 14.35 -15.30 6.75
N LEU A 347 13.28 -15.92 7.24
CA LEU A 347 12.14 -15.21 7.80
C LEU A 347 12.54 -14.40 9.03
N GLN A 348 11.75 -13.37 9.36
CA GLN A 348 11.93 -12.59 10.58
C GLN A 348 12.08 -13.50 11.82
N GLY A 349 13.10 -13.23 12.64
CA GLY A 349 13.42 -14.04 13.82
C GLY A 349 14.36 -15.22 13.56
N TYR A 350 14.68 -15.52 12.31
CA TYR A 350 15.67 -16.53 11.91
C TYR A 350 16.91 -15.91 11.28
N VAL A 351 18.02 -16.62 11.37
CA VAL A 351 19.32 -16.27 10.79
C VAL A 351 19.95 -17.51 10.16
N TRP A 352 20.85 -17.33 9.20
CA TRP A 352 21.62 -18.47 8.68
C TRP A 352 22.43 -19.13 9.80
N ARG A 353 22.42 -20.46 9.83
CA ARG A 353 23.13 -21.26 10.84
C ARG A 353 24.64 -21.07 10.76
N GLU A 354 25.18 -20.96 9.55
CA GLU A 354 26.60 -20.75 9.28
C GLU A 354 27.53 -21.76 9.99
N ALA A 355 27.18 -23.05 9.96
CA ALA A 355 28.10 -24.12 10.34
C ALA A 355 29.39 -24.08 9.50
N LYS A 356 29.28 -23.57 8.28
CA LYS A 356 30.36 -23.08 7.40
C LYS A 356 29.82 -21.87 6.61
N PRO A 357 30.66 -21.11 5.88
CA PRO A 357 30.20 -19.92 5.14
C PRO A 357 29.05 -20.16 4.15
N SER A 358 28.94 -21.35 3.55
CA SER A 358 27.86 -21.70 2.61
C SER A 358 26.64 -22.37 3.24
N ASP A 359 26.59 -22.49 4.57
CA ASP A 359 25.48 -23.09 5.28
C ASP A 359 24.39 -22.06 5.61
N HIS A 360 23.41 -21.94 4.72
CA HIS A 360 22.29 -20.99 4.80
C HIS A 360 21.00 -21.60 5.38
N VAL A 361 21.10 -22.68 6.16
CA VAL A 361 19.93 -23.21 6.88
C VAL A 361 19.45 -22.19 7.91
N CYS A 362 18.17 -21.81 7.86
CA CYS A 362 17.61 -20.81 8.76
C CYS A 362 17.29 -21.41 10.14
N VAL A 363 17.89 -20.83 11.17
CA VAL A 363 17.79 -21.25 12.58
C VAL A 363 17.60 -20.04 13.48
N THR A 364 17.30 -20.25 14.76
CA THR A 364 17.23 -19.14 15.71
C THR A 364 18.63 -18.57 16.01
N PRO A 365 18.74 -17.31 16.46
CA PRO A 365 20.02 -16.73 16.86
C PRO A 365 20.77 -17.54 17.93
N THR A 366 20.03 -18.19 18.85
CA THR A 366 20.59 -19.10 19.85
C THR A 366 21.26 -20.31 19.21
N ILE A 367 20.62 -20.94 18.22
CA ILE A 367 21.18 -22.09 17.51
C ILE A 367 22.40 -21.70 16.68
N ARG A 368 22.40 -20.53 16.04
CA ARG A 368 23.59 -20.01 15.35
C ARG A 368 24.77 -19.83 16.31
N SER A 369 24.50 -19.32 17.51
CA SER A 369 25.51 -19.12 18.56
C SER A 369 26.05 -20.46 19.08
N GLN A 370 25.17 -21.45 19.29
CA GLN A 370 25.55 -22.83 19.62
C GLN A 370 26.42 -23.45 18.51
N THR A 371 26.03 -23.30 17.26
CA THR A 371 26.78 -23.81 16.09
C THR A 371 28.21 -23.26 16.06
N LYS A 372 28.38 -21.96 16.35
CA LYS A 372 29.70 -21.32 16.45
C LYS A 372 30.52 -21.89 17.62
N ALA A 373 29.89 -22.10 18.77
CA ALA A 373 30.55 -22.73 19.93
C ALA A 373 30.97 -24.18 19.63
N ASP A 374 30.17 -24.92 18.88
CA ASP A 374 30.50 -26.28 18.44
C ASP A 374 31.67 -26.31 17.48
N ASN A 375 31.73 -25.37 16.52
CA ASN A 375 32.89 -25.21 15.63
C ASN A 375 34.16 -24.88 16.43
N ALA A 376 34.08 -23.98 17.41
CA ALA A 376 35.23 -23.61 18.24
C ALA A 376 35.72 -24.75 19.14
N ALA A 377 34.82 -25.63 19.58
CA ALA A 377 35.16 -26.76 20.43
C ALA A 377 35.54 -28.04 19.65
N ALA A 378 35.50 -28.02 18.31
CA ALA A 378 35.65 -29.18 17.44
C ALA A 378 36.88 -30.03 17.79
N ASP A 379 38.07 -29.40 17.92
CA ASP A 379 39.33 -30.08 18.21
C ASP A 379 39.34 -30.69 19.62
N SER A 380 38.76 -30.00 20.60
CA SER A 380 38.75 -30.49 21.99
C SER A 380 37.88 -31.74 22.18
N ARG A 381 36.93 -31.98 21.27
CA ARG A 381 35.97 -33.11 21.28
C ARG A 381 36.39 -34.25 20.36
N ARG A 382 37.45 -34.06 19.57
CA ARG A 382 38.05 -35.08 18.70
C ARG A 382 39.09 -35.91 19.46
N ASN A 383 39.20 -37.19 19.14
CA ASN A 383 40.28 -38.02 19.67
C ASN A 383 41.62 -37.56 19.06
N PRO A 384 42.60 -37.07 19.86
CA PRO A 384 43.87 -36.58 19.34
C PRO A 384 44.69 -37.63 18.60
N PHE A 385 44.41 -38.92 18.79
CA PHE A 385 45.08 -40.03 18.12
C PHE A 385 44.28 -40.63 16.96
N GLY A 386 43.13 -40.05 16.62
CA GLY A 386 42.17 -40.65 15.69
C GLY A 386 41.48 -41.89 16.26
N GLY A 387 40.96 -42.75 15.39
CA GLY A 387 40.30 -44.01 15.78
C GLY A 387 39.70 -44.75 14.59
N ASP A 388 38.76 -45.66 14.86
CA ASP A 388 38.15 -46.56 13.86
C ASP A 388 37.51 -45.85 12.66
N TYR A 389 37.17 -44.56 12.81
CA TYR A 389 36.56 -43.72 11.78
C TYR A 389 37.53 -42.69 11.19
N GLY A 390 38.84 -42.90 11.37
CA GLY A 390 39.90 -42.04 10.85
C GLY A 390 40.29 -40.89 11.79
N PRO A 391 41.01 -39.87 11.29
CA PRO A 391 41.58 -38.78 12.10
C PRO A 391 40.51 -37.90 12.77
N ASP A 392 39.30 -37.87 12.23
CA ASP A 392 38.19 -37.06 12.74
C ASP A 392 37.34 -37.78 13.80
N THR A 393 37.77 -38.96 14.27
CA THR A 393 37.03 -39.77 15.25
C THR A 393 36.71 -38.96 16.51
N CYS A 394 35.44 -38.89 16.89
CA CYS A 394 35.01 -38.20 18.11
C CYS A 394 35.38 -38.96 19.38
N LYS A 395 35.64 -38.24 20.48
CA LYS A 395 35.77 -38.84 21.82
C LYS A 395 34.45 -39.53 22.23
N GLN A 396 34.54 -40.52 23.11
CA GLN A 396 33.36 -41.21 23.66
C GLN A 396 32.34 -40.20 24.22
N GLY A 397 31.06 -40.37 23.86
CA GLY A 397 29.97 -39.45 24.22
C GLY A 397 29.69 -38.34 23.19
N TYR A 398 30.53 -38.20 22.16
CA TYR A 398 30.32 -37.27 21.05
C TYR A 398 30.11 -38.01 19.73
N VAL A 399 29.43 -37.35 18.79
CA VAL A 399 29.15 -37.81 17.42
C VAL A 399 29.41 -36.68 16.43
N TRP A 400 29.63 -36.99 15.15
CA TRP A 400 29.68 -35.96 14.11
C TRP A 400 28.36 -35.21 13.99
N ARG A 401 28.43 -33.89 13.79
CA ARG A 401 27.26 -33.00 13.73
C ARG A 401 26.41 -33.22 12.49
N GLU A 402 27.03 -33.53 11.35
CA GLU A 402 26.33 -33.84 10.09
C GLU A 402 25.40 -32.71 9.60
N ALA A 403 25.80 -31.45 9.78
CA ALA A 403 24.99 -30.28 9.40
C ALA A 403 24.77 -30.16 7.89
N TYR A 404 25.69 -30.67 7.08
CA TYR A 404 25.61 -30.65 5.62
C TYR A 404 26.20 -31.94 5.04
N SER A 405 25.74 -32.33 3.85
CA SER A 405 26.06 -33.61 3.19
C SER A 405 27.54 -33.81 2.86
N SER A 406 28.34 -32.74 2.83
CA SER A 406 29.75 -32.76 2.45
C SER A 406 30.71 -32.93 3.64
N ASN A 407 30.54 -33.96 4.48
CA ASN A 407 31.55 -34.37 5.47
C ASN A 407 31.72 -33.39 6.67
N ASP A 408 30.61 -33.03 7.33
CA ASP A 408 30.65 -32.22 8.57
C ASP A 408 31.02 -33.05 9.82
N HIS A 409 32.31 -33.15 10.11
CA HIS A 409 32.87 -33.95 11.21
C HIS A 409 33.14 -33.15 12.50
N VAL A 410 32.43 -32.04 12.71
CA VAL A 410 32.48 -31.33 13.99
C VAL A 410 31.84 -32.22 15.06
N CYS A 411 32.60 -32.56 16.10
CA CYS A 411 32.12 -33.43 17.18
C CYS A 411 31.19 -32.66 18.14
N VAL A 412 29.97 -33.16 18.32
CA VAL A 412 28.92 -32.58 19.17
C VAL A 412 28.22 -33.66 19.99
N LEU A 413 27.35 -33.27 20.92
CA LEU A 413 26.52 -34.24 21.65
C LEU A 413 25.47 -34.87 20.72
N PRO A 414 25.02 -36.11 20.98
CA PRO A 414 23.95 -36.75 20.19
C PRO A 414 22.66 -35.93 20.07
N ALA A 415 22.31 -35.18 21.12
CA ALA A 415 21.18 -34.26 21.12
C ALA A 415 21.35 -33.12 20.10
N THR A 416 22.56 -32.54 19.99
CA THR A 416 22.88 -31.49 19.02
C THR A 416 22.80 -32.00 17.58
N ARG A 417 23.28 -33.22 17.30
CA ARG A 417 23.11 -33.84 15.97
C ARG A 417 21.63 -33.97 15.60
N THR A 418 20.80 -34.41 16.55
CA THR A 418 19.35 -34.53 16.35
C THR A 418 18.71 -33.17 16.09
N GLN A 419 19.11 -32.14 16.82
CA GLN A 419 18.65 -30.76 16.60
C GLN A 419 19.02 -30.26 15.19
N VAL A 420 20.25 -30.50 14.76
CA VAL A 420 20.77 -30.12 13.43
C VAL A 420 19.99 -30.79 12.30
N GLN A 421 19.65 -32.07 12.45
CA GLN A 421 18.79 -32.79 11.50
C GLN A 421 17.39 -32.16 11.43
N ASN A 422 16.81 -31.82 12.59
CA ASN A 422 15.52 -31.11 12.64
C ASN A 422 15.59 -29.72 11.98
N ASP A 423 16.69 -28.99 12.17
CA ASP A 423 16.91 -27.69 11.53
C ASP A 423 17.01 -27.82 10.01
N ASN A 424 17.69 -28.86 9.50
CA ASN A 424 17.74 -29.15 8.07
C ASN A 424 16.36 -29.48 7.51
N ASN A 425 15.56 -30.27 8.24
CA ASN A 425 14.20 -30.63 7.83
C ASN A 425 13.25 -29.41 7.76
N GLN A 426 13.43 -28.42 8.64
CA GLN A 426 12.60 -27.20 8.69
C GLN A 426 13.15 -26.06 7.83
N ALA A 427 14.27 -26.24 7.12
CA ALA A 427 14.97 -25.17 6.42
C ALA A 427 14.09 -24.47 5.38
N ALA A 428 13.24 -25.21 4.67
CA ALA A 428 12.32 -24.67 3.65
C ALA A 428 11.19 -23.81 4.26
N ASP A 429 10.74 -24.13 5.48
CA ASP A 429 9.66 -23.40 6.14
C ASP A 429 10.13 -22.08 6.75
N ARG A 430 11.43 -21.97 7.03
CA ARG A 430 12.05 -20.82 7.71
C ARG A 430 12.75 -19.82 6.78
N ARG A 431 12.61 -19.98 5.46
CA ARG A 431 13.16 -19.09 4.42
C ARG A 431 12.08 -18.43 3.56
N ASN A 432 12.49 -17.59 2.63
CA ASN A 432 11.64 -16.93 1.64
C ASN A 432 10.54 -16.03 2.25
N PRO A 433 10.91 -14.82 2.69
CA PRO A 433 10.00 -13.79 3.19
C PRO A 433 9.00 -13.30 2.14
N SER A 434 9.32 -13.38 0.83
CA SER A 434 8.40 -12.97 -0.24
C SER A 434 7.08 -13.73 -0.23
N ARG A 435 7.03 -14.94 0.36
CA ARG A 435 5.78 -15.70 0.60
C ARG A 435 4.79 -15.00 1.54
N PHE A 436 5.24 -14.00 2.27
CA PHE A 436 4.46 -13.29 3.29
C PHE A 436 4.19 -11.83 2.93
N VAL A 437 4.54 -11.39 1.72
CA VAL A 437 4.32 -10.01 1.28
C VAL A 437 3.07 -9.91 0.42
N TYR A 438 2.01 -9.32 0.99
CA TYR A 438 0.71 -9.17 0.33
C TYR A 438 0.29 -7.71 0.10
N GLY A 439 1.15 -6.73 0.43
CA GLY A 439 0.91 -5.30 0.19
C GLY A 439 0.02 -4.62 1.24
N PRO A 440 -0.53 -3.41 0.99
CA PRO A 440 -1.37 -2.68 1.95
C PRO A 440 -2.60 -3.45 2.44
N LEU A 441 -3.11 -4.41 1.66
CA LEU A 441 -4.27 -5.23 2.00
C LEU A 441 -3.89 -6.59 2.65
N THR A 442 -2.67 -6.71 3.17
CA THR A 442 -2.21 -7.93 3.86
C THR A 442 -3.12 -8.28 5.04
N CYS A 443 -3.60 -9.52 5.08
CA CYS A 443 -4.38 -10.03 6.21
C CYS A 443 -3.51 -10.22 7.46
N GLN A 444 -4.14 -10.05 8.63
CA GLN A 444 -3.52 -10.42 9.89
C GLN A 444 -3.19 -11.92 9.91
N ASN A 445 -2.22 -12.31 10.75
CA ASN A 445 -1.82 -13.70 10.89
C ASN A 445 -3.03 -14.60 11.24
N GLY A 446 -3.15 -15.75 10.57
CA GLY A 446 -4.28 -16.67 10.70
C GLY A 446 -5.46 -16.36 9.78
N PHE A 447 -5.43 -15.26 9.03
CA PHE A 447 -6.44 -14.89 8.04
C PHE A 447 -5.86 -14.91 6.61
N VAL A 448 -6.74 -15.08 5.64
CA VAL A 448 -6.45 -15.10 4.20
C VAL A 448 -7.50 -14.28 3.46
N TRP A 449 -7.17 -13.77 2.27
CA TRP A 449 -8.18 -13.16 1.41
C TRP A 449 -9.28 -14.17 1.07
N ARG A 450 -10.52 -13.70 1.05
CA ARG A 450 -11.71 -14.51 0.78
C ARG A 450 -11.80 -14.88 -0.70
N GLU A 451 -11.40 -13.98 -1.60
CA GLU A 451 -11.29 -14.22 -3.04
C GLU A 451 -12.57 -14.77 -3.69
N VAL A 452 -13.73 -14.20 -3.36
CA VAL A 452 -14.98 -14.47 -4.11
C VAL A 452 -14.83 -14.09 -5.58
N ASP A 453 -14.10 -12.99 -5.84
CA ASP A 453 -13.76 -12.47 -7.15
C ASP A 453 -12.33 -11.89 -7.11
N ALA A 454 -11.83 -11.40 -8.25
CA ALA A 454 -10.46 -10.90 -8.38
C ALA A 454 -10.19 -9.62 -7.55
N TYR A 455 -11.21 -8.94 -7.05
CA TYR A 455 -11.10 -7.71 -6.24
C TYR A 455 -11.51 -7.93 -4.78
N ASP A 456 -11.75 -9.19 -4.36
CA ASP A 456 -12.24 -9.52 -3.03
C ASP A 456 -11.10 -9.74 -2.01
N TYR A 457 -10.56 -8.62 -1.53
CA TYR A 457 -9.49 -8.58 -0.51
C TYR A 457 -9.97 -8.78 0.93
N VAL A 458 -11.23 -9.20 1.15
CA VAL A 458 -11.78 -9.37 2.50
C VAL A 458 -11.03 -10.48 3.24
N CYS A 459 -10.48 -10.18 4.42
CA CYS A 459 -9.77 -11.16 5.23
C CYS A 459 -10.75 -12.06 6.00
N VAL A 460 -10.62 -13.37 5.82
CA VAL A 460 -11.43 -14.42 6.46
C VAL A 460 -10.55 -15.56 6.95
N THR A 461 -11.11 -16.48 7.73
CA THR A 461 -10.39 -17.70 8.12
C THR A 461 -10.15 -18.61 6.91
N PRO A 462 -9.11 -19.46 6.92
CA PRO A 462 -8.89 -20.45 5.86
C PRO A 462 -10.11 -21.36 5.62
N ALA A 463 -10.82 -21.76 6.68
CA ALA A 463 -12.03 -22.57 6.58
C ALA A 463 -13.15 -21.82 5.82
N THR A 464 -13.34 -20.53 6.12
CA THR A 464 -14.30 -19.68 5.39
C THR A 464 -13.93 -19.54 3.90
N ARG A 465 -12.65 -19.30 3.58
CA ARG A 465 -12.20 -19.25 2.17
C ARG A 465 -12.52 -20.57 1.45
N GLN A 466 -12.23 -21.71 2.07
CA GLN A 466 -12.54 -23.01 1.49
C GLN A 466 -14.05 -23.23 1.29
N GLN A 467 -14.87 -22.82 2.26
CA GLN A 467 -16.33 -22.88 2.15
C GLN A 467 -16.83 -22.05 0.95
N VAL A 468 -16.36 -20.80 0.81
CA VAL A 468 -16.71 -19.92 -0.31
C VAL A 468 -16.33 -20.53 -1.66
N LEU A 469 -15.14 -21.14 -1.76
CA LEU A 469 -14.72 -21.84 -2.98
C LEU A 469 -15.66 -23.00 -3.32
N ASN A 470 -16.04 -23.81 -2.32
CA ASN A 470 -16.98 -24.92 -2.52
C ASN A 470 -18.36 -24.41 -2.95
N ASP A 471 -18.82 -23.30 -2.38
CA ASP A 471 -20.10 -22.68 -2.74
C ASP A 471 -20.11 -22.14 -4.17
N ASN A 472 -19.02 -21.52 -4.61
CA ASN A 472 -18.86 -21.05 -5.99
C ASN A 472 -18.80 -22.22 -6.99
N LEU A 473 -18.09 -23.30 -6.67
CA LEU A 473 -18.03 -24.51 -7.51
C LEU A 473 -19.41 -25.19 -7.65
N ALA A 474 -20.21 -25.17 -6.59
CA ALA A 474 -21.55 -25.74 -6.58
C ALA A 474 -22.61 -24.81 -7.17
N ALA A 475 -22.29 -23.55 -7.50
CA ALA A 475 -23.27 -22.52 -7.85
C ALA A 475 -24.20 -22.95 -8.99
N ILE A 476 -23.65 -23.50 -10.08
CA ILE A 476 -24.44 -23.96 -11.25
C ILE A 476 -25.47 -25.03 -10.85
N SER A 477 -25.11 -25.95 -9.94
CA SER A 477 -26.02 -27.00 -9.48
C SER A 477 -27.16 -26.50 -8.59
N ARG A 478 -27.07 -25.25 -8.12
CA ARG A 478 -28.04 -24.61 -7.22
C ARG A 478 -28.96 -23.64 -7.95
N TRP A 479 -28.78 -23.43 -9.25
CA TRP A 479 -29.65 -22.56 -10.05
C TRP A 479 -30.81 -23.38 -10.61
N VAL A 480 -32.02 -22.83 -10.55
CA VAL A 480 -33.21 -23.46 -11.15
C VAL A 480 -33.20 -23.32 -12.67
N TYR A 481 -32.59 -22.24 -13.18
CA TYR A 481 -32.37 -21.98 -14.60
C TYR A 481 -30.95 -21.41 -14.74
N GLY A 482 -30.04 -22.23 -15.26
CA GLY A 482 -28.62 -21.92 -15.49
C GLY A 482 -28.37 -21.33 -16.86
#